data_AF-A0A967NBG2-F1
#
_entry.id   AF-A0A967NBG2-F1
#
_cell.length_a   1.000
_cell.length_b   1.000
_cell.length_c   1.000
_cell.angle_alpha   90.00
_cell.angle_beta   90.00
_cell.angle_gamma   90.00
#
_symmetry.space_group_name_H-M   'P 1'
#
loop_
_entity.id
_entity.type
_entity.pdbx_description
1 polymer ?
#
loop_
_entity_poly.entity_id
_entity_poly.type
_entity_poly.pdbx_seq_one_letter_code
_entity_poly.pdbx_strand_id
1 'polypeptide(L)' 'ISRTGVTGAREDLRGELAEEVRRIREAVELPVAVGFGISTPEQAAQVGAVADGVVV' A
#
# COMPACT_ATOMS: atom_id res chain seq x y z
N ILE A 1 -5.15 -19.38 -8.48
CA ILE A 1 -4.97 -19.58 -7.03
C ILE A 1 -5.25 -18.24 -6.38
N SER A 2 -6.43 -18.09 -5.77
CA SER A 2 -6.81 -16.87 -5.05
C SER A 2 -5.87 -16.74 -3.85
N ARG A 3 -5.04 -15.69 -3.81
CA ARG A 3 -4.11 -15.50 -2.70
C ARG A 3 -4.91 -15.12 -1.47
N THR A 4 -4.88 -16.02 -0.52
CA THR A 4 -5.29 -15.93 0.88
C THR A 4 -5.09 -14.54 1.47
N GLY A 5 -6.19 -13.88 1.86
CA GLY A 5 -6.16 -12.84 2.91
C GLY A 5 -6.40 -11.40 2.46
N VAL A 6 -7.64 -11.06 2.08
CA VAL A 6 -8.17 -9.67 2.16
C VAL A 6 -8.72 -9.40 3.59
N THR A 7 -8.47 -10.30 4.53
CA THR A 7 -8.98 -10.21 5.91
C THR A 7 -7.93 -9.53 6.79
N GLY A 8 -8.13 -8.24 7.01
CA GLY A 8 -7.51 -7.52 8.12
C GLY A 8 -6.50 -6.52 7.63
N ALA A 9 -6.94 -5.26 7.61
CA ALA A 9 -6.08 -4.12 7.88
C ALA A 9 -5.17 -4.50 9.06
N ARG A 10 -3.94 -4.92 8.78
CA ARG A 10 -2.93 -5.10 9.82
C ARG A 10 -2.39 -3.71 10.11
N GLU A 11 -2.52 -3.25 11.34
CA GLU A 11 -1.95 -1.99 11.79
C GLU A 11 -0.42 -1.93 11.59
N ASP A 12 0.23 -3.11 11.50
CA ASP A 12 1.65 -3.32 11.19
C ASP A 12 2.03 -3.23 9.71
N LEU A 13 1.07 -3.01 8.79
CA LEU A 13 1.36 -2.83 7.35
C LEU A 13 2.34 -1.68 7.08
N ARG A 14 2.49 -0.73 8.01
CA ARG A 14 3.25 0.51 7.82
C ARG A 14 4.72 0.27 7.44
N GLY A 15 5.38 -0.73 8.04
CA GLY A 15 6.79 -1.00 7.79
C GLY A 15 7.04 -1.77 6.49
N GLU A 16 6.28 -2.84 6.28
CA GLU A 16 6.46 -3.74 5.13
C GLU A 16 5.92 -3.16 3.82
N LEU A 17 4.84 -2.38 3.88
CA LEU A 17 4.19 -1.82 2.70
C LEU A 17 5.08 -0.78 1.99
N ALA A 18 5.79 0.07 2.74
CA ALA A 18 6.68 1.07 2.15
C ALA A 18 7.82 0.43 1.35
N GLU A 19 8.43 -0.64 1.90
CA GLU A 19 9.49 -1.38 1.22
C GLU A 19 8.98 -2.16 0.01
N GLU A 20 7.77 -2.73 0.07
CA GLU A 20 7.15 -3.37 -1.10
C GLU A 20 6.83 -2.37 -2.20
N VAL A 21 6.24 -1.22 -1.86
CA VAL A 21 5.94 -0.16 -2.83
C VAL A 21 7.22 0.37 -3.48
N ARG A 22 8.29 0.57 -2.69
CA ARG A 22 9.60 0.97 -3.21
C ARG A 22 10.16 -0.06 -4.20
N ARG A 23 10.12 -1.35 -3.86
CA ARG A 23 10.57 -2.43 -4.76
C ARG A 23 9.78 -2.47 -6.07
N ILE A 24 8.47 -2.31 -6.00
CA ILE A 24 7.61 -2.28 -7.21
C ILE A 24 7.98 -1.07 -8.06
N ARG A 25 8.16 0.10 -7.45
CA ARG A 25 8.52 1.35 -8.15
C ARG A 25 9.89 1.29 -8.81
N GLU A 26 10.83 0.52 -8.28
CA GLU A 26 12.12 0.27 -8.94
C GLU A 26 11.98 -0.63 -10.17
N ALA A 27 10.91 -1.44 -10.25
CA ALA A 27 10.67 -2.37 -11.34
C ALA A 27 9.71 -1.82 -12.43
N VAL A 28 9.01 -0.71 -12.18
CA VAL A 28 8.02 -0.14 -13.11
C VAL A 28 8.17 1.37 -13.26
N GLU A 29 7.95 1.88 -14.46
CA GLU A 29 7.90 3.33 -14.75
C GLU A 29 6.47 3.90 -14.67
N LEU A 30 5.49 3.06 -14.35
CA LEU A 30 4.08 3.42 -14.26
C LEU A 30 3.71 3.87 -12.84
N PRO A 31 2.72 4.78 -12.69
CA PRO A 31 2.21 5.17 -11.38
C PRO A 31 1.71 3.98 -10.56
N VAL A 32 2.10 3.92 -9.28
CA VAL A 32 1.71 2.83 -8.36
C VAL A 32 0.62 3.33 -7.42
N ALA A 33 -0.54 2.65 -7.45
CA ALA A 33 -1.64 2.90 -6.52
C ALA A 33 -1.80 1.76 -5.49
N VAL A 34 -2.09 2.11 -4.25
CA VAL A 34 -2.14 1.16 -3.12
C VAL A 34 -3.51 1.18 -2.46
N GLY A 35 -4.14 0.01 -2.36
CA GLY A 35 -5.46 -0.19 -1.73
C GLY A 35 -5.47 -1.41 -0.82
N PHE A 36 -4.94 -1.25 0.41
CA PHE A 36 -4.82 -2.33 1.40
C PHE A 36 -5.88 -2.25 2.53
N GLY A 37 -7.04 -1.66 2.26
CA GLY A 37 -8.06 -1.42 3.29
C GLY A 37 -7.71 -0.23 4.19
N ILE A 38 -7.31 0.87 3.56
CA ILE A 38 -7.02 2.13 4.24
C ILE A 38 -8.32 2.59 4.90
N SER A 39 -8.34 2.63 6.23
CA SER A 39 -9.56 2.93 7.00
C SER A 39 -9.46 4.26 7.76
N THR A 40 -8.30 4.90 7.72
CA THR A 40 -8.02 6.16 8.43
C THR A 40 -7.28 7.16 7.53
N PRO A 41 -7.52 8.47 7.69
CA PRO A 41 -6.78 9.51 6.96
C PRO A 41 -5.27 9.46 7.19
N GLU A 42 -4.82 9.08 8.38
CA GLU A 42 -3.40 8.98 8.73
C GLU A 42 -2.71 7.86 7.95
N GLN A 43 -3.39 6.72 7.75
CA GLN A 43 -2.91 5.65 6.87
C GLN A 43 -2.83 6.14 5.42
N ALA A 44 -3.85 6.87 4.95
CA ALA A 44 -3.85 7.43 3.60
C ALA A 44 -2.69 8.40 3.38
N ALA A 45 -2.42 9.29 4.34
CA ALA A 45 -1.32 10.26 4.26
C ALA A 45 0.06 9.58 4.24
N GLN A 46 0.24 8.53 5.04
CA GLN A 46 1.50 7.78 5.07
C GLN A 46 1.74 6.99 3.78
N VAL A 47 0.69 6.35 3.24
CA VAL A 47 0.81 5.61 1.98
C VAL A 47 0.94 6.56 0.79
N GLY A 48 0.24 7.70 0.80
CA GLY A 48 0.36 8.73 -0.23
C GLY A 48 1.73 9.42 -0.25
N ALA A 49 2.54 9.30 0.80
CA ALA A 49 3.93 9.76 0.79
C ALA A 49 4.87 8.83 -0.01
N VAL A 50 4.48 7.57 -0.22
CA VAL A 50 5.30 6.55 -0.88
C VAL A 50 4.68 6.00 -2.18
N ALA A 51 3.40 6.24 -2.42
CA ALA A 51 2.64 5.79 -3.59
C ALA A 51 2.07 6.98 -4.37
N ASP A 52 1.88 6.81 -5.68
CA ASP A 52 1.29 7.81 -6.56
C ASP A 52 -0.24 7.88 -6.44
N GLY A 53 -0.85 6.90 -5.78
CA GLY A 53 -2.27 6.85 -5.52
C GLY A 53 -2.62 6.00 -4.30
N VAL A 54 -3.70 6.38 -3.62
CA VAL A 54 -4.27 5.64 -2.49
C VAL A 54 -5.72 5.30 -2.81
N VAL A 55 -6.10 4.04 -2.65
CA VAL A 55 -7.48 3.57 -2.79
C VAL A 55 -8.04 3.34 -1.40
N VAL A 56 -9.14 4.03 -1.09
CA VAL A 56 -9.88 3.99 0.18
C VAL A 56 -11.20 3.29 -0.05
#